data_AF-A0A514MGY9-F1
#
_entry.id   AF-A0A514MGY9-F1
#
_cell.length_a   1.000
_cell.length_b   1.000
_cell.length_c   1.000
_cell.angle_alpha   90.00
_cell.angle_beta   90.00
_cell.angle_gamma   90.00
#
_symmetry.space_group_name_H-M   'P 1'
#
loop_
_entity.id
_entity.type
_entity.pdbx_description
1 polymer ?
#
loop_
_entity_poly.entity_id
_entity_poly.type
_entity_poly.pdbx_seq_one_letter_code
_entity_poly.pdbx_strand_id
1 'polypeptide(L)'
;VHDASGGLAFRVAEADGDGRRALLDAAGCALVTVRTSEGDWQAFRGISSELRHIIFTAKVISVSSNRKEVHVFFPPRSTFEDTKPSYRLIGNPSRRACTIIKGNSIVAQTNLLYKLKKVVYSRRKFRVTI
;
A
#
# COMPACT_ATOMS: atom_id res chain seq x y z
N VAL A 1 -7.81 -10.76 -0.22
CA VAL A 1 -6.56 -10.94 0.56
C VAL A 1 -6.84 -11.98 1.61
N HIS A 2 -6.08 -13.05 1.62
CA HIS A 2 -6.23 -14.12 2.60
C HIS A 2 -5.04 -14.10 3.56
N ASP A 3 -5.27 -14.52 4.80
CA ASP A 3 -4.21 -14.74 5.77
C ASP A 3 -3.39 -16.01 5.46
N ALA A 4 -2.50 -16.39 6.38
CA ALA A 4 -1.63 -17.56 6.20
C ALA A 4 -2.37 -18.90 6.34
N SER A 5 -3.50 -18.96 7.04
CA SER A 5 -4.36 -20.15 7.19
C SER A 5 -5.41 -20.27 6.08
N GLY A 6 -5.55 -19.26 5.22
CA GLY A 6 -6.50 -19.22 4.11
C GLY A 6 -7.81 -18.50 4.43
N GLY A 7 -7.94 -17.92 5.62
CA GLY A 7 -9.07 -17.09 6.01
C GLY A 7 -9.12 -15.80 5.20
N LEU A 8 -10.33 -15.35 4.83
CA LEU A 8 -10.51 -14.08 4.12
C LEU A 8 -10.30 -12.92 5.10
N ALA A 9 -9.21 -12.18 4.93
CA ALA A 9 -8.90 -11.00 5.74
C ALA A 9 -9.54 -9.72 5.17
N PHE A 10 -9.35 -9.48 3.88
CA PHE A 10 -9.86 -8.27 3.21
C PHE A 10 -10.31 -8.58 1.78
N ARG A 11 -11.26 -7.81 1.28
CA ARG A 11 -11.60 -7.76 -0.15
C ARG A 11 -11.05 -6.47 -0.75
N VAL A 12 -10.75 -6.48 -2.03
CA VAL A 12 -10.38 -5.27 -2.78
C VAL A 12 -11.44 -5.11 -3.85
N ALA A 13 -12.17 -3.99 -3.80
CA ALA A 13 -13.15 -3.65 -4.81
C ALA A 13 -12.47 -3.30 -6.13
N GLU A 14 -13.17 -3.55 -7.23
CA GLU A 14 -12.78 -3.02 -8.55
C GLU A 14 -12.74 -1.49 -8.52
N ALA A 15 -12.01 -0.91 -9.46
CA ALA A 15 -11.98 0.53 -9.59
C ALA A 15 -13.36 1.05 -10.04
N ASP A 16 -13.86 2.09 -9.40
CA ASP A 16 -15.05 2.80 -9.87
C ASP A 16 -14.73 3.69 -11.09
N GLY A 17 -15.76 4.39 -11.61
CA GLY A 17 -15.60 5.30 -12.75
C GLY A 17 -14.61 6.45 -12.51
N ASP A 18 -14.33 6.78 -11.25
CA ASP A 18 -13.36 7.80 -10.83
C ASP A 18 -11.96 7.20 -10.57
N GLY A 19 -11.76 5.91 -10.88
CA GLY A 19 -10.51 5.20 -10.64
C GLY A 19 -10.22 4.94 -9.16
N ARG A 20 -11.20 5.11 -8.26
CA ARG A 20 -11.06 4.85 -6.83
C ARG A 20 -11.24 3.37 -6.55
N ARG A 21 -10.50 2.85 -5.56
CA ARG A 21 -10.59 1.45 -5.13
C ARG A 21 -10.77 1.39 -3.64
N ALA A 22 -11.67 0.52 -3.18
CA ALA A 22 -11.91 0.31 -1.75
C ALA A 22 -11.26 -0.98 -1.24
N LEU A 23 -10.63 -0.91 -0.08
CA LEU A 23 -10.30 -2.06 0.76
C LEU A 23 -11.50 -2.31 1.67
N LEU A 24 -12.09 -3.49 1.57
CA LEU A 24 -13.25 -3.90 2.37
C LEU A 24 -12.84 -4.96 3.39
N ASP A 25 -13.58 -5.05 4.48
CA ASP A 25 -13.49 -6.19 5.39
C ASP A 25 -14.11 -7.46 4.77
N ALA A 26 -14.18 -8.53 5.56
CA ALA A 26 -14.76 -9.81 5.12
C ALA A 26 -16.27 -9.72 4.81
N ALA A 27 -16.99 -8.85 5.54
CA ALA A 27 -18.42 -8.59 5.40
C ALA A 27 -18.75 -7.66 4.21
N GLY A 28 -17.75 -6.99 3.63
CA GLY A 28 -17.90 -6.09 2.50
C GLY A 28 -18.03 -4.62 2.88
N CYS A 29 -17.85 -4.27 4.16
CA CYS A 29 -17.83 -2.87 4.58
C CYS A 29 -16.51 -2.21 4.21
N ALA A 30 -16.56 -1.01 3.62
CA ALA A 30 -15.36 -0.30 3.22
C ALA A 30 -14.61 0.25 4.43
N LEU A 31 -13.31 -0.09 4.51
CA LEU A 31 -12.40 0.39 5.54
C LEU A 31 -11.64 1.61 5.06
N VAL A 32 -11.11 1.54 3.83
CA VAL A 32 -10.29 2.58 3.21
C VAL A 32 -10.61 2.67 1.73
N THR A 33 -10.80 3.88 1.21
CA THR A 33 -10.89 4.13 -0.23
C THR A 33 -9.64 4.87 -0.69
N VAL A 34 -9.03 4.40 -1.78
CA VAL A 34 -7.83 5.01 -2.36
C VAL A 34 -8.17 5.59 -3.71
N ARG A 35 -7.83 6.88 -3.90
CA ARG A 35 -7.86 7.56 -5.20
C ARG A 35 -6.44 7.79 -5.68
N THR A 36 -6.21 7.61 -6.98
CA THR A 36 -4.98 8.08 -7.62
C THR A 36 -5.23 9.48 -8.16
N SER A 37 -4.39 10.45 -7.81
CA SER A 37 -4.46 11.84 -8.28
C SER A 37 -3.05 12.29 -8.59
N GLU A 38 -2.79 12.70 -9.83
CA GLU A 38 -1.49 13.26 -10.27
C GLU A 38 -0.27 12.36 -9.97
N GLY A 39 -0.47 11.03 -9.95
CA GLY A 39 0.59 10.06 -9.65
C GLY A 39 0.77 9.75 -8.15
N ASP A 40 0.09 10.49 -7.28
CA ASP A 40 0.02 10.24 -5.85
C ASP A 40 -1.24 9.45 -5.49
N TRP A 41 -1.18 8.74 -4.36
CA TRP A 41 -2.33 8.07 -3.78
C TRP A 41 -2.82 8.82 -2.54
N GLN A 42 -4.13 9.03 -2.49
CA GLN A 42 -4.80 9.57 -1.31
C GLN A 42 -5.73 8.49 -0.77
N ALA A 43 -5.51 8.12 0.50
CA ALA A 43 -6.32 7.14 1.20
C ALA A 43 -7.30 7.86 2.12
N PHE A 44 -8.58 7.55 1.98
CA PHE A 44 -9.69 8.12 2.73
C PHE A 44 -10.30 7.08 3.65
N ARG A 45 -10.82 7.51 4.79
CA ARG A 45 -11.57 6.65 5.72
C ARG A 45 -12.90 6.22 5.10
N GLY A 46 -13.19 4.91 5.14
CA GLY A 46 -14.44 4.36 4.64
C GLY A 46 -14.63 4.60 3.13
N ILE A 47 -15.83 5.00 2.74
CA ILE A 47 -16.20 5.36 1.35
C ILE A 47 -16.04 6.86 1.03
N SER A 48 -15.45 7.65 1.95
CA SER A 48 -15.39 9.10 1.77
C SER A 48 -14.43 9.52 0.66
N SER A 49 -14.66 10.72 0.12
CA SER A 49 -13.76 11.42 -0.80
C SER A 49 -13.46 12.85 -0.37
N GLU A 50 -13.83 13.21 0.85
CA GLU A 50 -13.59 14.55 1.40
C GLU A 50 -12.16 14.64 1.91
N LEU A 51 -11.47 15.75 1.63
CA LEU A 51 -10.06 15.95 2.01
C LEU A 51 -9.83 15.79 3.53
N ARG A 52 -10.79 16.23 4.35
CA ARG A 52 -10.75 16.08 5.83
C ARG A 52 -10.73 14.62 6.30
N HIS A 53 -11.12 13.67 5.45
CA HIS A 53 -11.13 12.24 5.75
C HIS A 53 -9.92 11.50 5.17
N ILE A 54 -8.93 12.22 4.60
CA ILE A 54 -7.65 11.62 4.24
C ILE A 54 -6.99 11.09 5.51
N ILE A 55 -6.63 9.81 5.50
CA ILE A 55 -5.91 9.15 6.58
C ILE A 55 -4.41 9.05 6.30
N PHE A 56 -4.00 9.03 5.03
CA PHE A 56 -2.60 9.17 4.59
C PHE A 56 -2.53 9.49 3.11
N THR A 57 -1.40 10.05 2.68
CA THR A 57 -1.00 10.15 1.27
C THR A 57 0.23 9.31 1.02
N ALA A 58 0.36 8.77 -0.19
CA ALA A 58 1.53 8.01 -0.60
C ALA A 58 2.04 8.53 -1.94
N LYS A 59 3.30 8.98 -1.95
CA LYS A 59 3.94 9.62 -3.10
C LYS A 59 5.01 8.72 -3.69
N VAL A 60 5.04 8.61 -5.00
CA VAL A 60 6.10 7.88 -5.70
C VAL A 60 7.34 8.77 -5.79
N ILE A 61 8.44 8.35 -5.16
CA ILE A 61 9.68 9.13 -5.13
C ILE A 61 10.60 8.74 -6.28
N SER A 62 10.70 7.45 -6.57
CA SER A 62 11.48 6.98 -7.72
C SER A 62 10.94 5.66 -8.27
N VAL A 63 11.08 5.51 -9.57
CA VAL A 63 10.77 4.26 -10.29
C VAL A 63 11.88 3.97 -11.28
N SER A 64 12.47 2.79 -11.16
CA SER A 64 13.39 2.21 -12.12
C SER A 64 12.98 0.77 -12.42
N SER A 65 13.61 0.16 -13.42
CA SER A 65 13.35 -1.25 -13.80
C SER A 65 13.51 -2.23 -12.62
N ASN A 66 14.39 -1.91 -11.67
CA ASN A 66 14.74 -2.79 -10.57
C ASN A 66 14.28 -2.30 -9.19
N ARG A 67 13.80 -1.06 -9.05
CA ARG A 67 13.45 -0.48 -7.75
C ARG A 67 12.30 0.52 -7.88
N LYS A 68 11.39 0.47 -6.92
CA LYS A 68 10.34 1.45 -6.69
C LYS A 68 10.47 1.94 -5.26
N GLU A 69 10.38 3.25 -5.08
CA GLU A 69 10.37 3.91 -3.78
C GLU A 69 9.11 4.76 -3.65
N VAL A 70 8.37 4.52 -2.57
CA VAL A 70 7.14 5.24 -2.24
C VAL A 70 7.23 5.71 -0.80
N HIS A 71 6.91 6.97 -0.56
CA HIS A 71 6.90 7.57 0.77
C HIS A 71 5.46 7.81 1.20
N VAL A 72 5.14 7.48 2.45
CA VAL A 72 3.81 7.63 3.04
C VAL A 72 3.86 8.74 4.08
N PHE A 73 2.90 9.66 4.01
CA PHE A 73 2.76 10.79 4.90
C PHE A 73 1.38 10.75 5.55
N PHE A 74 1.35 10.93 6.87
CA PHE A 74 0.11 11.18 7.58
C PHE A 74 -0.27 12.66 7.50
N PRO A 75 -1.57 13.00 7.51
CA PRO A 75 -1.99 14.38 7.68
C PRO A 75 -1.33 14.97 8.94
N PRO A 76 -0.76 16.18 8.85
CA PRO A 76 -0.08 16.77 9.98
C PRO A 76 -1.10 17.10 11.08
N ARG A 77 -0.71 16.87 12.35
CA ARG A 77 -1.55 17.24 13.51
C ARG A 77 -1.45 18.72 13.87
N SER A 78 -0.45 19.41 13.33
CA SER A 78 -0.17 20.83 13.53
C SER A 78 0.18 21.47 12.18
N THR A 79 0.34 22.80 12.16
CA THR A 79 0.75 23.55 10.96
C THR A 79 2.19 23.29 10.51
N PHE A 80 2.98 22.51 11.27
CA PHE A 80 4.33 22.15 10.89
C PHE A 80 4.31 20.93 9.96
N GLU A 81 4.70 21.14 8.70
CA GLU A 81 4.90 20.02 7.78
C GLU A 81 6.18 19.27 8.16
N ASP A 82 6.01 18.08 8.74
CA ASP A 82 7.14 17.15 8.90
C ASP A 82 7.55 16.68 7.50
N THR A 83 8.74 17.09 7.08
CA THR A 83 9.31 16.73 5.78
C THR A 83 9.70 15.26 5.71
N LYS A 84 9.76 14.57 6.86
CA LYS A 84 10.14 13.18 6.94
C LYS A 84 8.95 12.27 6.65
N PRO A 85 9.11 11.25 5.78
CA PRO A 85 8.05 10.27 5.54
C PRO A 85 7.77 9.45 6.80
N SER A 86 6.48 9.22 7.08
CA SER A 86 6.04 8.34 8.17
C SER A 86 6.41 6.89 7.90
N TYR A 87 6.28 6.45 6.64
CA TYR A 87 6.79 5.16 6.17
C TYR A 87 7.47 5.28 4.81
N ARG A 88 8.44 4.41 4.57
CA ARG A 88 9.08 4.23 3.27
C ARG A 88 8.84 2.81 2.79
N LEU A 89 8.24 2.68 1.62
CA LEU A 89 8.16 1.42 0.88
C LEU A 89 9.27 1.43 -0.16
N ILE A 90 10.21 0.48 -0.04
CA ILE A 90 11.31 0.31 -0.99
C ILE A 90 11.31 -1.11 -1.54
N GLY A 91 11.74 -1.27 -2.79
CA GLY A 91 12.06 -2.58 -3.34
C GLY A 91 11.53 -2.79 -4.75
N ASN A 92 11.31 -4.03 -5.15
CA ASN A 92 10.91 -4.37 -6.50
C ASN A 92 9.56 -5.11 -6.51
N PRO A 93 8.49 -4.45 -6.97
CA PRO A 93 7.19 -5.09 -7.07
C PRO A 93 7.20 -6.31 -8.01
N SER A 94 7.86 -6.28 -9.17
CA SER A 94 7.84 -7.40 -10.13
C SER A 94 8.55 -8.65 -9.59
N ARG A 95 9.58 -8.44 -8.78
CA ARG A 95 10.30 -9.50 -8.03
C ARG A 95 9.68 -9.83 -6.68
N ARG A 96 8.57 -9.19 -6.29
CA ARG A 96 7.89 -9.37 -4.98
C ARG A 96 8.90 -9.27 -3.83
N ALA A 97 9.78 -8.28 -3.92
CA ALA A 97 10.85 -8.02 -2.98
C ALA A 97 10.72 -6.57 -2.50
N CYS A 98 9.69 -6.30 -1.72
CA CYS A 98 9.36 -5.00 -1.15
C CYS A 98 9.42 -5.03 0.38
N THR A 99 9.84 -3.92 0.97
CA THR A 99 9.96 -3.72 2.42
C THR A 99 9.32 -2.39 2.80
N ILE A 100 8.52 -2.40 3.86
CA ILE A 100 7.96 -1.20 4.49
C ILE A 100 8.79 -0.90 5.73
N ILE A 101 9.29 0.34 5.82
CA ILE A 101 10.20 0.80 6.85
C ILE A 101 9.57 1.99 7.58
N LYS A 102 9.59 1.96 8.91
CA LYS A 102 9.24 3.09 9.79
C LYS A 102 10.50 3.55 10.52
N GLY A 103 10.98 4.75 10.22
CA GLY A 103 12.28 5.21 10.74
C GLY A 103 13.41 4.26 10.32
N ASN A 104 13.95 3.52 11.29
CA ASN A 104 15.03 2.53 11.11
C ASN A 104 14.56 1.07 11.27
N SER A 105 13.26 0.84 11.44
CA SER A 105 12.70 -0.50 11.70
C SER A 105 11.89 -0.99 10.51
N ILE A 106 12.10 -2.25 10.13
CA ILE A 106 11.25 -2.94 9.16
C ILE A 106 9.94 -3.30 9.86
N VAL A 107 8.81 -2.86 9.28
CA VAL A 107 7.46 -3.11 9.84
C VAL A 107 6.62 -4.01 8.94
N ALA A 108 7.05 -4.24 7.71
CA ALA A 108 6.50 -5.30 6.88
C ALA A 108 7.48 -5.66 5.77
N GLN A 109 7.44 -6.91 5.34
CA GLN A 109 8.27 -7.40 4.23
C GLN A 109 7.53 -8.45 3.42
N THR A 110 7.74 -8.43 2.10
CA THR A 110 7.28 -9.51 1.24
C THR A 110 8.20 -10.72 1.36
N ASN A 111 7.63 -11.90 1.51
CA ASN A 111 8.32 -13.19 1.48
C ASN A 111 7.80 -14.02 0.30
N LEU A 112 8.71 -14.54 -0.53
CA LEU A 112 8.34 -15.47 -1.58
C LEU A 112 7.90 -16.79 -0.95
N LEU A 113 6.79 -17.35 -1.44
CA LEU A 113 6.27 -18.64 -0.96
C LEU A 113 7.26 -19.80 -1.18
N TYR A 114 8.21 -19.64 -2.09
CA TYR A 114 9.22 -20.64 -2.46
C TYR A 114 10.38 -19.98 -3.21
N LYS A 115 11.57 -20.60 -3.18
CA LYS A 115 12.76 -20.18 -3.94
C LYS A 115 12.61 -20.50 -5.42
N LEU A 116 11.79 -19.72 -6.12
CA LEU A 116 11.72 -19.76 -7.57
C LEU A 116 12.95 -19.08 -8.19
N LYS A 117 13.64 -19.73 -9.12
CA LYS A 117 14.68 -19.10 -9.96
C LYS A 117 14.07 -18.27 -11.10
N LYS A 118 13.15 -17.33 -10.82
CA LYS A 118 12.46 -16.52 -11.86
C LYS A 118 12.73 -15.02 -11.70
N VAL A 119 12.75 -14.30 -12.82
CA VAL A 119 12.96 -12.84 -12.85
C VAL A 119 11.68 -12.07 -12.49
N VAL A 120 10.51 -12.62 -12.79
CA VAL A 120 9.19 -12.03 -12.49
C VAL A 120 8.29 -13.10 -11.86
N TYR A 121 7.54 -12.72 -10.84
CA TYR A 121 6.62 -13.61 -10.13
C TYR A 121 5.16 -13.20 -10.32
N SER A 122 4.24 -14.17 -10.19
CA SER A 122 2.79 -13.89 -10.21
C SER A 122 2.40 -12.96 -9.06
N ARG A 123 1.35 -12.14 -9.28
CA ARG A 123 0.76 -11.26 -8.24
C ARG A 123 0.11 -12.03 -7.08
N ARG A 124 -0.01 -13.36 -7.17
CA ARG A 124 -0.59 -14.22 -6.13
C ARG A 124 0.42 -15.14 -5.44
N LYS A 125 1.71 -15.05 -5.76
CA LYS A 125 2.76 -15.99 -5.32
C LYS A 125 3.77 -15.39 -4.34
N PHE A 126 3.27 -14.68 -3.34
CA PHE A 126 4.07 -14.13 -2.25
C PHE A 126 3.19 -13.96 -1.01
N ARG A 127 3.82 -13.84 0.14
CA ARG A 127 3.19 -13.43 1.40
C ARG A 127 3.75 -12.09 1.83
N VAL A 128 3.00 -11.40 2.68
CA VAL A 128 3.49 -10.23 3.40
C VAL A 128 3.50 -10.60 4.87
N THR A 129 4.65 -10.45 5.50
CA THR A 129 4.79 -10.48 6.95
C THR A 129 4.66 -9.03 7.42
N ILE A 130 3.75 -8.79 8.36
CA ILE A 130 3.51 -7.50 9.02
C ILE A 130 3.98 -7.68 10.47
#